data_AF-A0A0M2WBJ5-F1
#
_entry.id   AF-A0A0M2WBJ5-F1
#
_cell.length_a   1.000
_cell.length_b   1.000
_cell.length_c   1.000
_cell.angle_alpha   90.00
_cell.angle_beta   90.00
_cell.angle_gamma   90.00
#
_symmetry.space_group_name_H-M   'P 1'
#
loop_
_entity.id
_entity.type
_entity.pdbx_description
1 polymer ?
#
loop_
_entity_poly.entity_id
_entity_poly.type
_entity_poly.pdbx_seq_one_letter_code
_entity_poly.pdbx_strand_id
1 'polypeptide(L)'
;MVDKDYALAWQFIDDRGTPRQLRFRMNVAPAADSRTLDGTGQLVATATVADADRADNHDEIPISRPNVNETDVDLAIDGWEDWALLYETNNGLDRWISLPAIQARINAAGLGPHQ
;
A
#
# COMPACT_ATOMS: atom_id res chain seq x y z
N MET A 1 3.24 11.14 -12.32
CA MET A 1 2.50 9.94 -11.87
C MET A 1 1.74 10.39 -10.63
N VAL A 2 0.42 10.23 -10.60
CA VAL A 2 -0.37 10.55 -9.40
C VAL A 2 -0.50 9.24 -8.67
N ASP A 3 0.00 9.20 -7.45
CA ASP A 3 -0.06 8.01 -6.63
C ASP A 3 -0.77 8.40 -5.34
N LYS A 4 -1.59 7.48 -4.82
CA LYS A 4 -2.32 7.68 -3.58
C LYS A 4 -1.56 7.00 -2.46
N ASP A 5 -1.02 7.77 -1.54
CA ASP A 5 -0.40 7.26 -0.33
C ASP A 5 -1.50 6.97 0.71
N TYR A 6 -1.50 5.75 1.25
CA TYR A 6 -2.39 5.38 2.35
C TYR A 6 -1.74 5.76 3.67
N ALA A 7 -2.40 6.67 4.41
CA ALA A 7 -2.00 7.08 5.74
C ALA A 7 -0.51 7.44 5.87
N LEU A 8 -0.10 8.52 5.19
CA LEU A 8 1.28 9.07 5.19
C LEU A 8 1.94 9.23 6.57
N ALA A 9 1.14 9.37 7.64
CA ALA A 9 1.64 9.51 9.01
C ALA A 9 1.87 8.16 9.73
N TRP A 10 1.53 7.04 9.09
CA TRP A 10 1.51 5.70 9.71
C TRP A 10 2.58 4.82 9.07
N GLN A 11 3.00 3.77 9.78
CA GLN A 11 4.05 2.87 9.34
C GLN A 11 3.50 1.46 9.16
N PHE A 12 3.63 0.90 7.95
CA PHE A 12 3.27 -0.48 7.65
C PHE A 12 4.51 -1.36 7.84
N ILE A 13 4.50 -2.22 8.83
CA ILE A 13 5.63 -3.05 9.23
C ILE A 13 5.57 -4.39 8.49
N ASP A 14 6.62 -4.72 7.73
CA ASP A 14 6.74 -6.01 7.03
C ASP A 14 7.15 -7.17 7.95
N ASP A 15 7.25 -8.40 7.41
CA ASP A 15 7.65 -9.59 8.17
C ASP A 15 9.05 -9.49 8.80
N ARG A 16 9.92 -8.65 8.23
CA ARG A 16 11.27 -8.36 8.74
C ARG A 16 11.30 -7.24 9.77
N GLY A 17 10.16 -6.64 10.10
CA GLY A 17 10.08 -5.49 11.01
C GLY A 17 10.50 -4.16 10.38
N THR A 18 10.65 -4.08 9.05
CA THR A 18 10.96 -2.83 8.35
C THR A 18 9.69 -2.00 8.17
N PRO A 19 9.71 -0.71 8.55
CA PRO A 19 8.63 0.20 8.22
C PRO A 19 8.59 0.50 6.72
N ARG A 20 7.39 0.49 6.16
CA ARG A 20 7.06 0.77 4.76
C ARG A 20 5.92 1.78 4.70
N GLN A 21 5.84 2.50 3.58
CA GLN A 21 4.65 3.26 3.17
C GLN A 21 3.82 2.41 2.22
N LEU A 22 2.50 2.47 2.37
CA LEU A 22 1.57 1.79 1.49
C LEU A 22 1.05 2.78 0.44
N ARG A 23 1.14 2.41 -0.83
CA ARG A 23 0.84 3.32 -1.94
C ARG A 23 0.08 2.63 -3.05
N PHE A 24 -0.96 3.26 -3.55
CA PHE A 24 -1.61 2.86 -4.80
C PHE A 24 -0.96 3.58 -5.97
N ARG A 25 -0.24 2.81 -6.80
CA ARG A 25 0.39 3.31 -8.02
C ARG A 25 -0.61 3.25 -9.16
N MET A 26 -1.15 4.40 -9.55
CA MET A 26 -2.19 4.48 -10.59
C MET A 26 -1.60 4.36 -11.98
N ASN A 27 -2.30 3.64 -12.85
CA ASN A 27 -2.02 3.57 -14.26
C ASN A 27 -2.46 4.85 -14.96
N VAL A 28 -1.61 5.33 -15.87
CA VAL A 28 -1.96 6.42 -16.78
C VAL A 28 -2.92 5.87 -17.82
N ALA A 29 -4.01 6.59 -18.07
CA ALA A 29 -4.95 6.22 -19.10
C ALA A 29 -4.28 6.27 -20.50
N PRO A 30 -4.63 5.35 -21.41
CA PRO A 30 -4.03 5.32 -22.74
C PRO A 30 -4.30 6.63 -23.49
N ALA A 31 -3.39 7.03 -24.38
CA ALA A 31 -3.42 8.34 -25.06
C ALA A 31 -4.70 8.65 -25.88
N ALA A 32 -5.53 7.63 -26.15
CA ALA A 32 -6.81 7.76 -26.82
C ALA A 32 -7.99 8.04 -25.85
N ASP A 33 -7.76 7.91 -24.55
CA ASP A 33 -8.74 8.19 -23.49
C ASP A 33 -8.58 9.64 -23.01
N SER A 34 -9.70 10.30 -22.73
CA SER A 34 -9.72 11.70 -22.28
C SER A 34 -9.36 11.86 -20.80
N ARG A 35 -9.32 10.75 -20.05
CA ARG A 35 -8.93 10.72 -18.64
C ARG A 35 -7.40 10.74 -18.52
N THR A 36 -6.88 11.29 -17.43
CA THR A 36 -5.44 11.22 -17.11
C THR A 36 -5.06 9.90 -16.44
N LEU A 37 -5.99 9.32 -15.69
CA LEU A 37 -5.82 8.08 -14.93
C LEU A 37 -6.99 7.16 -15.26
N ASP A 38 -6.72 5.88 -15.45
CA ASP A 38 -7.75 4.91 -15.86
C ASP A 38 -8.58 4.38 -14.66
N GLY A 39 -8.15 4.68 -13.42
CA GLY A 39 -8.76 4.16 -12.20
C GLY A 39 -8.29 2.75 -11.82
N THR A 40 -7.36 2.21 -12.59
CA THR A 40 -6.67 0.95 -12.32
C THR A 40 -5.22 1.22 -11.87
N GLY A 41 -4.61 0.25 -11.19
CA GLY A 41 -3.25 0.40 -10.71
C GLY A 41 -2.74 -0.83 -9.98
N GLN A 42 -1.80 -0.61 -9.08
CA GLN A 42 -1.24 -1.63 -8.22
C GLN A 42 -1.01 -1.08 -6.81
N LEU A 43 -1.42 -1.85 -5.80
CA LEU A 43 -1.02 -1.59 -4.42
C LEU A 43 0.40 -2.10 -4.20
N VAL A 44 1.28 -1.22 -3.76
CA VAL A 44 2.69 -1.50 -3.46
C VAL A 44 3.04 -0.99 -2.07
N ALA A 45 3.98 -1.66 -1.42
CA ALA A 45 4.62 -1.17 -0.21
C ALA A 45 6.04 -0.72 -0.55
N THR A 46 6.38 0.52 -0.24
CA THR A 46 7.69 1.12 -0.53
C THR A 46 8.42 1.41 0.77
N ALA A 47 9.76 1.43 0.75
CA ALA A 47 10.51 1.93 1.90
C ALA A 47 10.06 3.35 2.30
N THR A 48 10.06 3.66 3.59
CA THR A 48 9.74 5.00 4.08
C THR A 48 10.87 5.99 3.75
N VAL A 49 10.53 7.20 3.32
CA VAL A 49 11.50 8.27 2.97
C VAL A 49 12.33 8.74 4.18
N ALA A 50 11.91 8.42 5.41
CA ALA A 50 12.67 8.71 6.63
C ALA A 50 14.10 8.14 6.60
N ASP A 51 14.33 7.08 5.83
CA ASP A 51 15.64 6.45 5.64
C ASP A 51 16.05 6.48 4.16
N ALA A 52 16.07 7.69 3.56
CA ALA A 52 16.37 7.87 2.15
C ALA A 52 17.75 7.32 1.70
N ASP A 53 18.69 7.16 2.64
CA ASP A 53 20.05 6.64 2.44
C ASP A 53 20.13 5.10 2.51
N ARG A 54 19.02 4.42 2.81
CA ARG A 54 18.99 2.96 2.92
C ARG A 54 19.16 2.34 1.53
N ALA A 55 20.05 1.35 1.40
CA ALA A 55 20.36 0.71 0.12
C ALA A 55 19.12 0.11 -0.59
N ASP A 56 18.11 -0.28 0.19
CA ASP A 56 16.84 -0.82 -0.23
C ASP A 56 15.69 0.21 -0.29
N ASN A 57 16.00 1.51 -0.33
CA ASN A 57 15.01 2.58 -0.47
C ASN A 57 14.22 2.53 -1.81
N HIS A 58 14.69 1.74 -2.78
CA HIS A 58 14.01 1.46 -4.05
C HIS A 58 13.29 0.10 -4.07
N ASP A 59 13.28 -0.64 -2.97
CA ASP A 59 12.61 -1.94 -2.87
C ASP A 59 11.09 -1.72 -2.74
N GLU A 60 10.38 -1.92 -3.85
CA GLU A 60 8.93 -1.95 -3.92
C GLU A 60 8.44 -3.39 -3.76
N ILE A 61 7.62 -3.65 -2.76
CA ILE A 61 6.97 -4.95 -2.56
C ILE A 61 5.58 -4.89 -3.19
N PRO A 62 5.28 -5.70 -4.23
CA PRO A 62 3.94 -5.77 -4.78
C PRO A 62 2.99 -6.41 -3.77
N ILE A 63 1.94 -5.68 -3.37
CA ILE A 63 0.91 -6.15 -2.46
C ILE A 63 -0.29 -6.71 -3.23
N SER A 64 -0.64 -6.09 -4.36
CA SER A 64 -1.65 -6.58 -5.30
C SER A 64 -1.04 -6.98 -6.65
N ARG A 65 -1.82 -7.70 -7.47
CA ARG A 65 -1.54 -7.83 -8.91
C ARG A 65 -1.67 -6.47 -9.61
N PRO A 66 -1.05 -6.29 -10.80
CA PRO A 66 -1.22 -5.08 -11.59
C PRO A 66 -2.65 -4.98 -12.16
N ASN A 67 -3.05 -3.75 -12.52
CA ASN A 67 -4.33 -3.41 -13.13
C ASN A 67 -5.56 -3.77 -12.29
N VAL A 68 -5.46 -3.72 -10.96
CA VAL A 68 -6.62 -3.81 -10.07
C VAL A 68 -7.34 -2.48 -10.00
N ASN A 69 -8.66 -2.50 -9.78
CA ASN A 69 -9.42 -1.27 -9.56
C ASN A 69 -9.07 -0.68 -8.18
N GLU A 70 -8.90 0.65 -8.11
CA GLU A 70 -8.63 1.34 -6.84
C GLU A 70 -9.73 1.06 -5.79
N THR A 71 -11.00 1.09 -6.20
CA THR A 71 -12.14 0.87 -5.30
C THR A 71 -12.14 -0.54 -4.73
N ASP A 72 -11.76 -1.56 -5.52
CA ASP A 72 -11.65 -2.93 -5.00
C ASP A 72 -10.56 -3.05 -3.93
N VAL A 73 -9.46 -2.30 -4.10
CA VAL A 73 -8.39 -2.24 -3.10
C VAL A 73 -8.85 -1.51 -1.84
N ASP A 74 -9.48 -0.33 -1.98
CA ASP A 74 -10.04 0.43 -0.85
C ASP A 74 -11.02 -0.44 -0.03
N LEU A 75 -11.90 -1.17 -0.71
CA LEU A 75 -12.86 -2.08 -0.06
C LEU A 75 -12.17 -3.27 0.62
N ALA A 76 -11.13 -3.84 0.01
CA ALA A 76 -10.43 -4.99 0.56
C ALA A 76 -9.66 -4.65 1.85
N ILE A 77 -9.18 -3.41 1.96
CA ILE A 77 -8.44 -2.94 3.14
C ILE A 77 -9.30 -2.10 4.09
N ASP A 78 -10.59 -1.92 3.84
CA ASP A 78 -11.45 -1.10 4.69
C ASP A 78 -11.34 -1.46 6.19
N GLY A 79 -11.26 -0.42 7.03
CA GLY A 79 -11.08 -0.55 8.48
C GLY A 79 -9.72 -1.12 8.91
N TRP A 80 -8.71 -1.11 8.04
CA TRP A 80 -7.36 -1.59 8.36
C TRP A 80 -6.76 -0.93 9.61
N GLU A 81 -7.20 0.29 9.96
CA GLU A 81 -6.79 0.98 11.18
C GLU A 81 -7.11 0.21 12.46
N ASP A 82 -8.09 -0.69 12.44
CA ASP A 82 -8.55 -1.47 13.58
C ASP A 82 -7.93 -2.88 13.56
N TRP A 83 -8.14 -3.63 12.48
CA TRP A 83 -7.77 -5.05 12.44
C TRP A 83 -6.31 -5.31 12.07
N ALA A 84 -5.61 -4.35 11.45
CA ALA A 84 -4.18 -4.47 11.14
C ALA A 84 -3.29 -3.74 12.16
N LEU A 85 -3.87 -3.11 13.19
CA LEU A 85 -3.10 -2.37 14.19
C LEU A 85 -2.22 -3.30 15.02
N LEU A 86 -0.91 -3.07 14.97
CA LEU A 86 0.08 -3.76 15.80
C LEU A 86 0.35 -2.99 17.09
N TYR A 87 0.53 -1.68 16.95
CA TYR A 87 0.92 -0.81 18.05
C TYR A 87 0.42 0.60 17.80
N GLU A 88 -0.12 1.22 18.86
CA GLU A 88 -0.42 2.63 18.92
C GLU A 88 0.22 3.20 20.19
N THR A 89 1.01 4.25 20.05
CA THR A 89 1.48 5.02 21.22
C THR A 89 0.32 5.82 21.81
N ASN A 90 0.29 6.01 23.15
CA ASN A 90 -0.81 6.70 23.86
C ASN A 90 -1.13 8.13 23.36
N ASN A 91 -0.26 8.74 22.54
CA ASN A 91 -0.50 10.05 21.92
C ASN A 91 -0.98 9.98 20.46
N GLY A 92 -1.19 8.79 19.90
CA GLY A 92 -1.68 8.57 18.53
C GLY A 92 -0.70 8.96 17.40
N LEU A 93 0.55 9.34 17.76
CA LEU A 93 1.56 9.84 16.81
C LEU A 93 2.32 8.72 16.10
N ASP A 94 2.55 7.61 16.79
CA ASP A 94 3.17 6.40 16.24
C ASP A 94 2.13 5.31 16.14
N ARG A 95 1.76 4.96 14.91
CA ARG A 95 0.87 3.84 14.59
C ARG A 95 1.58 2.88 13.65
N TRP A 96 1.66 1.64 14.10
CA TRP A 96 2.29 0.55 13.37
C TRP A 96 1.24 -0.44 12.93
N ILE A 97 1.31 -0.81 11.66
CA ILE A 97 0.28 -1.57 10.97
C ILE A 97 0.91 -2.80 10.37
N SER A 98 0.27 -3.94 10.50
CA SER A 98 0.76 -5.21 9.98
C SER A 98 0.62 -5.27 8.47
N LEU A 99 1.73 -5.08 7.75
CA LEU A 99 1.75 -5.28 6.30
C LEU A 99 1.38 -6.73 5.90
N PRO A 100 1.83 -7.78 6.63
CA PRO A 100 1.37 -9.14 6.35
C PRO A 100 -0.15 -9.32 6.47
N ALA A 101 -0.81 -8.60 7.40
CA ALA A 101 -2.27 -8.65 7.50
C ALA A 101 -2.95 -7.98 6.30
N ILE A 102 -2.42 -6.86 5.83
CA ILE A 102 -2.88 -6.21 4.58
C ILE A 102 -2.72 -7.18 3.39
N GLN A 103 -1.55 -7.79 3.24
CA GLN A 103 -1.28 -8.77 2.17
C GLN A 103 -2.26 -9.93 2.23
N ALA A 104 -2.54 -10.48 3.41
CA ALA A 104 -3.48 -11.58 3.58
C ALA A 104 -4.90 -11.19 3.13
N ARG A 105 -5.37 -9.97 3.46
CA ARG A 105 -6.68 -9.47 3.02
C ARG A 105 -6.77 -9.26 1.52
N ILE A 106 -5.73 -8.67 0.91
CA ILE A 106 -5.65 -8.46 -0.53
C ILE A 106 -5.63 -9.81 -1.28
N ASN A 107 -4.89 -10.80 -0.76
CA ASN A 107 -4.89 -12.17 -1.29
C ASN A 107 -6.27 -12.83 -1.16
N ALA A 108 -6.92 -12.71 0.00
CA ALA A 108 -8.26 -13.27 0.24
C ALA A 108 -9.33 -12.63 -0.66
N ALA A 109 -9.17 -11.37 -1.03
CA ALA A 109 -10.02 -10.66 -1.99
C ALA A 109 -9.75 -11.07 -3.46
N GLY A 110 -8.77 -11.94 -3.71
CA GLY A 110 -8.38 -12.34 -5.08
C GLY A 110 -7.62 -11.25 -5.84
N LEU A 111 -7.12 -10.24 -5.13
CA LEU A 111 -6.39 -9.09 -5.67
C LEU A 111 -4.86 -9.25 -5.51
N GLY A 112 -4.43 -10.29 -4.81
CA GLY A 112 -3.02 -10.63 -4.58
C GLY A 112 -2.20 -10.79 -5.87
N PRO A 113 -0.86 -10.66 -5.79
CA PRO A 113 0.02 -10.97 -6.91
C PRO A 113 -0.19 -12.43 -7.34
N HIS A 114 -0.09 -12.70 -8.65
CA HIS A 114 -0.08 -14.07 -9.15
C HIS A 114 1.15 -14.80 -8.54
N GLN A 115 0.87 -15.82 -7.73
CA GLN A 115 1.88 -16.75 -7.23
C GLN A 115 2.26 -17.77 -8.30
#